data_AF-A0A418CAT8-F1
#
_entry.id   AF-A0A418CAT8-F1
#
_cell.length_a   1.000
_cell.length_b   1.000
_cell.length_c   1.000
_cell.angle_alpha   90.00
_cell.angle_beta   90.00
_cell.angle_gamma   90.00
#
_symmetry.space_group_name_H-M   'P 1'
#
loop_
_entity.id
_entity.type
_entity.pdbx_description
1 polymer ?
#
loop_
_entity_poly.entity_id
_entity_poly.type
_entity_poly.pdbx_seq_one_letter_code
_entity_poly.pdbx_strand_id
1 'polypeptide(L)'
;MLYKMIAELFVKDTVCARDHSGKRLTPTTFEGTNWGAIKTQIFDQCRPHMENKASYANAPREWSSVHQAMVVQLKKKWGSVYHASEAAWRIWAAGILKKPLYLHAANVGMAPPSNVLPSLQRVLRVADKRLAQHNMHLPLTIVNSCLEDLDGLKGAAQEFVRRLDASMCNLKAQKRMLEAMVADLQPSKAPKFGRGGMLAIPTNDGTHRAGP
;
A
#
# COMPACT_ATOMS: atom_id res chain seq x y z
N MET A 1 -43.04 34.72 17.83
CA MET A 1 -42.93 34.86 19.29
C MET A 1 -41.62 35.56 19.59
N LEU A 2 -41.63 36.64 20.38
CA LEU A 2 -40.42 37.37 20.76
C LEU A 2 -40.01 36.90 22.16
N TYR A 3 -38.79 36.40 22.30
CA TYR A 3 -38.24 35.97 23.57
C TYR A 3 -37.43 37.11 24.18
N LYS A 4 -37.58 37.32 25.49
CA LYS A 4 -36.90 38.35 26.27
C LYS A 4 -36.19 37.69 27.45
N MET A 5 -34.90 37.99 27.62
CA MET A 5 -34.08 37.42 28.67
C MET A 5 -33.26 38.52 29.34
N ILE A 6 -33.28 38.54 30.66
CA ILE A 6 -32.40 39.39 31.47
C ILE A 6 -31.29 38.49 31.98
N ALA A 7 -30.02 38.85 31.73
CA ALA A 7 -28.89 38.08 32.19
C ALA A 7 -27.83 38.95 32.87
N GLU A 8 -27.31 38.43 33.96
CA GLU A 8 -26.07 38.91 34.58
C GLU A 8 -24.91 38.12 33.98
N LEU A 9 -24.03 38.80 33.27
CA LEU A 9 -22.92 38.17 32.58
C LEU A 9 -21.63 38.29 33.39
N PHE A 10 -20.89 37.19 33.47
CA PHE A 10 -19.57 37.16 34.10
C PHE A 10 -18.53 36.74 33.06
N VAL A 11 -17.62 37.64 32.72
CA VAL A 11 -16.61 37.44 31.67
C VAL A 11 -15.26 37.24 32.30
N LYS A 12 -14.59 36.15 31.95
CA LYS A 12 -13.23 35.84 32.41
C LYS A 12 -12.21 36.29 31.36
N ASP A 13 -11.05 36.75 31.82
CA ASP A 13 -9.96 37.16 30.94
C ASP A 13 -9.32 35.96 30.20
N THR A 14 -9.36 34.76 30.79
CA THR A 14 -8.88 33.52 30.15
C THR A 14 -9.79 32.34 30.46
N VAL A 15 -9.76 31.32 29.58
CA VAL A 15 -10.59 30.10 29.69
C VAL A 15 -10.33 29.32 30.99
N CYS A 16 -9.10 29.39 31.53
CA CYS A 16 -8.70 28.67 32.74
C CYS A 16 -8.74 29.55 34.00
N ALA A 17 -9.22 30.79 33.91
CA ALA A 17 -9.28 31.68 35.06
C ALA A 17 -10.32 31.20 36.09
N ARG A 18 -10.03 31.39 37.39
CA ARG A 18 -10.95 31.07 38.48
C ARG A 18 -12.19 31.97 38.43
N ASP A 19 -13.31 31.50 38.93
CA ASP A 19 -14.60 32.22 38.88
C ASP A 19 -14.61 33.56 39.62
N HIS A 20 -13.64 33.83 40.49
CA HIS A 20 -13.50 35.12 41.18
C HIS A 20 -12.57 36.12 40.45
N SER A 21 -11.96 35.72 39.33
CA SER A 21 -10.96 36.52 38.61
C SER A 21 -11.51 37.20 37.34
N GLY A 22 -12.79 36.99 37.03
CA GLY A 22 -13.46 37.67 35.92
C GLY A 22 -14.16 38.96 36.33
N LYS A 23 -14.68 39.67 35.33
CA LYS A 23 -15.45 40.89 35.45
C LYS A 23 -16.95 40.60 35.33
N ARG A 24 -17.73 41.03 36.33
CA ARG A 24 -19.20 41.03 36.23
C ARG A 24 -19.65 42.24 35.39
N LEU A 25 -20.44 41.99 34.37
CA LEU A 25 -21.04 43.03 33.54
C LEU A 25 -22.39 43.46 34.11
N THR A 26 -22.83 44.64 33.70
CA THR A 26 -24.14 45.16 34.07
C THR A 26 -25.25 44.25 33.54
N PRO A 27 -26.30 43.96 34.34
CA PRO A 27 -27.45 43.18 33.89
C PRO A 27 -28.01 43.80 32.61
N THR A 28 -28.13 42.98 31.56
CA THR A 28 -28.55 43.44 30.24
C THR A 28 -29.74 42.61 29.77
N THR A 29 -30.66 43.27 29.09
CA THR A 29 -31.84 42.64 28.51
C THR A 29 -31.57 42.31 27.05
N PHE A 30 -31.77 41.06 26.68
CA PHE A 30 -31.60 40.53 25.33
C PHE A 30 -32.97 40.13 24.77
N GLU A 31 -33.23 40.49 23.52
CA GLU A 31 -34.51 40.23 22.85
C GLU A 31 -34.26 39.57 21.50
N GLY A 32 -34.99 38.50 21.17
CA GLY A 32 -34.81 37.81 19.90
C GLY A 32 -35.94 36.86 19.55
N THR A 33 -36.07 36.55 18.27
CA THR A 33 -37.09 35.62 17.75
C THR A 33 -36.73 34.15 17.96
N ASN A 34 -35.49 33.86 18.36
CA ASN A 34 -34.97 32.55 18.69
C ASN A 34 -33.71 32.66 19.57
N TRP A 35 -33.27 31.53 20.14
CA TRP A 35 -32.06 31.46 20.98
C TRP A 35 -30.78 31.88 20.24
N GLY A 36 -30.66 31.62 18.94
CA GLY A 36 -29.49 32.01 18.15
C GLY A 36 -29.30 33.52 18.09
N ALA A 37 -30.39 34.28 17.93
CA ALA A 37 -30.38 35.73 17.95
C ALA A 37 -29.96 36.28 19.32
N ILE A 38 -30.55 35.76 20.40
CA ILE A 38 -30.20 36.14 21.79
C ILE A 38 -28.73 35.82 22.09
N LYS A 39 -28.27 34.62 21.70
CA LYS A 39 -26.88 34.18 21.87
C LYS A 39 -25.90 35.14 21.19
N THR A 40 -26.20 35.56 19.96
CA THR A 40 -25.34 36.49 19.20
C THR A 40 -25.19 37.82 19.93
N GLN A 41 -26.29 38.39 20.44
CA GLN A 41 -26.27 39.63 21.21
C GLN A 41 -25.46 39.52 22.51
N ILE A 42 -25.54 38.38 23.21
CA ILE A 42 -24.73 38.11 24.41
C ILE A 42 -23.23 38.11 24.06
N PHE A 43 -22.85 37.44 22.96
CA PHE A 43 -21.45 37.41 22.52
C PHE A 43 -20.95 38.78 22.10
N ASP A 44 -21.77 39.57 21.41
CA ASP A 44 -21.43 40.93 21.04
C ASP A 44 -21.23 41.82 22.27
N GLN A 45 -22.09 41.68 23.30
CA GLN A 45 -21.96 42.40 24.57
C GLN A 45 -20.70 42.02 25.35
N CYS A 46 -20.30 40.75 25.34
CA CYS A 46 -19.09 40.29 26.02
C CYS A 46 -17.80 40.62 25.25
N ARG A 47 -17.88 40.90 23.95
CA ARG A 47 -16.73 41.05 23.04
C ARG A 47 -15.69 42.09 23.49
N PRO A 48 -16.06 43.31 23.95
CA PRO A 48 -15.09 44.31 24.39
C PRO A 48 -14.35 43.94 25.67
N HIS A 49 -14.81 42.91 26.39
CA HIS A 49 -14.30 42.50 27.70
C HIS A 49 -13.42 41.24 27.65
N MET A 50 -13.15 40.70 26.45
CA MET A 50 -12.28 39.54 26.26
C MET A 50 -10.96 40.00 25.64
N GLU A 51 -9.88 40.03 26.42
CA GLU A 51 -8.53 40.25 25.87
C GLU A 51 -8.01 38.95 25.23
N ASN A 52 -7.49 39.06 24.00
CA ASN A 52 -6.94 37.97 23.19
C ASN A 52 -7.96 36.92 22.71
N LYS A 53 -8.31 37.04 21.43
CA LYS A 53 -9.29 36.21 20.71
C LYS A 53 -8.93 34.71 20.77
N ALA A 54 -9.48 33.99 21.75
CA ALA A 54 -9.84 32.58 21.56
C ALA A 54 -11.17 32.53 20.79
N SER A 55 -11.16 32.96 19.53
CA SER A 55 -12.31 32.80 18.65
C SER A 55 -12.41 31.32 18.27
N TYR A 56 -13.47 30.66 18.75
CA TYR A 56 -13.93 29.40 18.17
C TYR A 56 -14.48 29.73 16.76
N ALA A 57 -13.58 29.91 15.81
CA ALA A 57 -13.92 29.97 14.40
C ALA A 57 -14.19 28.52 13.95
N ASN A 58 -15.31 28.29 13.28
CA ASN A 58 -15.65 27.04 12.60
C ASN A 58 -14.70 26.77 11.41
N ALA A 59 -13.41 26.68 11.68
CA ALA A 59 -12.34 26.21 10.80
C ALA A 59 -11.18 25.75 11.70
N PRO A 60 -11.04 24.44 11.97
CA PRO A 60 -9.82 23.97 12.60
C PRO A 60 -8.69 24.11 11.57
N ARG A 61 -7.74 25.04 11.82
CA ARG A 61 -6.38 25.16 11.23
C ARG A 61 -6.05 26.39 10.37
N GLU A 62 -6.56 27.58 10.65
CA GLU A 62 -5.83 28.80 10.23
C GLU A 62 -4.94 29.29 11.39
N TRP A 63 -3.71 28.80 11.41
CA TRP A 63 -2.71 29.18 12.41
C TRP A 63 -2.13 30.57 12.12
N SER A 64 -1.80 31.33 13.17
CA SER A 64 -1.40 32.73 13.06
C SER A 64 -0.26 32.95 12.05
N SER A 65 -0.29 34.11 11.38
CA SER A 65 0.73 34.54 10.42
C SER A 65 2.16 34.43 10.96
N VAL A 66 2.33 34.60 12.28
CA VAL A 66 3.60 34.44 13.00
C VAL A 66 4.12 32.99 12.97
N HIS A 67 3.26 31.98 13.15
CA HIS A 67 3.66 30.57 13.05
C HIS A 67 4.09 30.21 11.63
N GLN A 68 3.34 30.68 10.64
CA GLN A 68 3.68 30.46 9.23
C GLN A 68 5.02 31.11 8.86
N ALA A 69 5.23 32.36 9.28
CA ALA A 69 6.48 33.08 9.06
C ALA A 69 7.69 32.36 9.69
N MET A 70 7.53 31.83 10.91
CA MET A 70 8.59 31.05 11.57
C MET A 70 8.89 29.74 10.84
N VAL A 71 7.86 29.03 10.37
CA VAL A 71 8.04 27.82 9.55
C VAL A 71 8.78 28.13 8.24
N VAL A 72 8.48 29.25 7.58
CA VAL A 72 9.21 29.70 6.38
C VAL A 72 10.68 29.94 6.68
N GLN A 73 11.02 30.58 7.80
CA GLN A 73 12.41 30.79 8.22
C GLN A 73 13.14 29.47 8.50
N LEU A 74 12.49 28.54 9.21
CA LEU A 74 13.04 27.21 9.47
C LEU A 74 13.30 26.44 8.18
N LYS A 75 12.34 26.42 7.25
CA LYS A 75 12.52 25.76 5.94
C LYS A 75 13.59 26.42 5.09
N LYS A 76 13.71 27.75 5.13
CA LYS A 76 14.79 28.47 4.44
C LYS A 76 16.16 28.05 4.96
N LYS A 77 16.30 27.83 6.27
CA LYS A 77 17.58 27.44 6.89
C LYS A 77 17.88 25.95 6.74
N TRP A 78 16.87 25.10 6.89
CA TRP A 78 17.04 23.65 7.11
C TRP A 78 16.39 22.77 6.06
N GLY A 79 15.58 23.32 5.15
CA GLY A 79 14.82 22.54 4.16
C GLY A 79 15.66 21.81 3.13
N SER A 80 16.94 22.19 2.97
CA SER A 80 17.91 21.45 2.16
C SER A 80 18.56 20.27 2.91
N VAL A 81 18.50 20.27 4.24
CA VAL A 81 19.11 19.25 5.11
C VAL A 81 18.06 18.24 5.57
N TYR A 82 16.84 18.70 5.85
CA TYR A 82 15.76 17.89 6.39
C TYR A 82 14.51 17.97 5.51
N HIS A 83 13.94 16.82 5.21
CA HIS A 83 12.61 16.63 4.70
C HIS A 83 11.69 16.24 5.86
N ALA A 84 10.54 16.90 5.99
CA ALA A 84 9.60 16.61 7.04
C ALA A 84 8.20 17.09 6.70
N SER A 85 7.21 16.49 7.36
CA SER A 85 5.83 16.91 7.25
C SER A 85 5.66 18.35 7.74
N GLU A 86 4.67 19.06 7.19
CA GLU A 86 4.31 20.41 7.65
C GLU A 86 4.01 20.43 9.16
N ALA A 87 3.48 19.35 9.73
CA ALA A 87 3.21 19.25 11.16
C ALA A 87 4.52 19.28 11.98
N ALA A 88 5.57 18.59 11.54
CA ALA A 88 6.86 18.59 12.22
C ALA A 88 7.50 19.98 12.23
N TRP A 89 7.49 20.69 11.09
CA TRP A 89 7.96 22.08 11.03
C TRP A 89 7.19 23.00 11.98
N ARG A 90 5.87 22.80 12.10
CA ARG A 90 5.03 23.58 13.02
C ARG A 90 5.33 23.29 14.48
N ILE A 91 5.55 22.02 14.86
CA ILE A 91 5.93 21.65 16.24
C ILE A 91 7.24 22.33 16.62
N TRP A 92 8.22 22.35 15.70
CA TRP A 92 9.48 23.04 15.92
C TRP A 92 9.28 24.56 16.05
N ALA A 93 8.54 25.19 15.12
CA ALA A 93 8.25 26.62 15.16
C ALA A 93 7.56 27.03 16.46
N ALA A 94 6.58 26.26 16.94
CA ALA A 94 5.88 26.51 18.20
C ALA A 94 6.84 26.47 19.40
N GLY A 95 7.84 25.58 19.39
CA GLY A 95 8.89 25.53 20.42
C GLY A 95 9.76 26.79 20.47
N ILE A 96 10.02 27.41 19.31
CA ILE A 96 10.78 28.67 19.21
C ILE A 96 9.92 29.85 19.65
N LEU A 97 8.67 29.93 19.18
CA LEU A 97 7.78 31.06 19.44
C LEU A 97 7.37 31.20 20.92
N LYS A 98 7.46 30.12 21.70
CA LYS A 98 7.30 30.18 23.17
C LYS A 98 8.44 30.91 23.88
N LYS A 99 9.60 31.07 23.24
CA LYS A 99 10.74 31.78 23.82
C LYS A 99 10.63 33.29 23.55
N PRO A 100 11.30 34.14 24.34
CA PRO A 100 11.40 35.58 24.04
C PRO A 100 11.90 35.88 22.63
N LEU A 101 11.35 36.93 22.01
CA LEU A 101 11.61 37.34 20.60
C LEU A 101 13.11 37.44 20.25
N TYR A 102 13.93 38.01 21.13
CA TYR A 102 15.36 38.19 20.89
C TYR A 102 16.12 36.86 20.74
N LEU A 103 15.56 35.74 21.23
CA LEU A 103 16.14 34.42 21.09
C LEU A 103 15.71 33.69 19.82
N HIS A 104 14.72 34.19 19.07
CA HIS A 104 14.15 33.47 17.93
C HIS A 104 15.20 33.19 16.85
N ALA A 105 15.95 34.20 16.45
CA ALA A 105 16.99 34.07 15.41
C ALA A 105 18.07 33.05 15.79
N ALA A 106 18.52 33.08 17.05
CA ALA A 106 19.49 32.11 17.57
C ALA A 106 18.91 30.69 17.53
N ASN A 107 17.66 30.50 17.96
CA ASN A 107 17.01 29.18 17.98
C ASN A 107 16.70 28.63 16.57
N VAL A 108 16.46 29.49 15.57
CA VAL A 108 16.36 29.07 14.17
C VAL A 108 17.71 28.53 13.66
N GLY A 109 18.82 29.06 14.16
CA GLY A 109 20.17 28.60 13.82
C GLY A 109 20.61 27.30 14.50
N MET A 110 19.89 26.84 15.51
CA MET A 110 20.21 25.62 16.25
C MET A 110 19.69 24.37 15.53
N ALA A 111 20.36 23.24 15.77
CA ALA A 111 19.91 21.93 15.30
C ALA A 111 18.48 21.60 15.80
N PRO A 112 17.76 20.71 15.11
CA PRO A 112 16.38 20.41 15.48
C PRO A 112 16.26 19.79 16.87
N PRO A 113 15.23 20.16 17.66
CA PRO A 113 15.06 19.63 19.00
C PRO A 113 14.61 18.16 18.98
N SER A 114 14.94 17.42 20.04
CA SER A 114 14.78 15.96 20.11
C SER A 114 13.35 15.47 19.89
N ASN A 115 12.35 16.29 20.24
CA ASN A 115 10.94 15.97 20.06
C ASN A 115 10.47 16.00 18.59
N VAL A 116 11.24 16.60 17.69
CA VAL A 116 10.94 16.66 16.24
C VAL A 116 11.91 15.86 15.39
N LEU A 117 13.08 15.50 15.93
CA LEU A 117 14.07 14.67 15.22
C LEU A 117 13.49 13.40 14.59
N PRO A 118 12.61 12.60 15.24
CA PRO A 118 12.06 11.39 14.64
C PRO A 118 11.20 11.66 13.38
N SER A 119 10.66 12.88 13.26
CA SER A 119 9.83 13.30 12.13
C SER A 119 10.60 14.03 11.04
N LEU A 120 11.90 14.28 11.24
CA LEU A 120 12.79 14.92 10.28
C LEU A 120 13.63 13.85 9.59
N GLN A 121 13.30 13.51 8.36
CA GLN A 121 14.14 12.67 7.52
C GLN A 121 15.26 13.53 6.92
N ARG A 122 16.52 13.10 7.03
CA ARG A 122 17.61 13.80 6.34
C ARG A 122 17.40 13.67 4.83
N VAL A 123 17.48 14.78 4.09
CA VAL A 123 17.37 14.76 2.62
C VAL A 123 18.57 13.96 2.09
N LEU A 124 18.30 12.76 1.57
CA LEU A 124 19.29 11.94 0.86
C LEU A 124 19.80 12.72 -0.35
N ARG A 125 21.11 12.92 -0.44
CA ARG A 125 21.72 13.61 -1.58
C ARG A 125 21.58 12.74 -2.84
N VAL A 126 21.72 13.35 -4.01
CA VAL A 126 21.65 12.65 -5.31
C VAL A 126 22.65 11.49 -5.41
N ALA A 127 23.81 11.61 -4.77
CA ALA A 127 24.80 10.55 -4.67
C ALA A 127 24.28 9.32 -3.89
N ASP A 128 23.54 9.55 -2.80
CA ASP A 128 22.99 8.48 -1.97
C ASP A 128 21.87 7.72 -2.70
N LYS A 129 21.08 8.44 -3.51
CA LYS A 129 20.07 7.81 -4.38
C LYS A 129 20.71 6.91 -5.44
N ARG A 130 21.81 7.35 -6.05
CA ARG A 130 22.54 6.55 -7.06
C ARG A 130 23.20 5.32 -6.43
N LEU A 131 23.78 5.47 -5.25
CA LEU A 131 24.35 4.34 -4.49
C LEU A 131 23.26 3.34 -4.11
N ALA A 132 22.11 3.80 -3.62
CA ALA A 132 20.97 2.94 -3.29
C ALA A 132 20.39 2.23 -4.53
N GLN A 133 20.30 2.93 -5.67
CA GLN A 133 19.87 2.32 -6.95
C GLN A 133 20.86 1.27 -7.43
N HIS A 134 22.17 1.57 -7.42
CA HIS A 134 23.20 0.62 -7.82
C HIS A 134 23.23 -0.62 -6.91
N ASN A 135 23.12 -0.41 -5.59
CA ASN A 135 23.10 -1.49 -4.60
C ASN A 135 21.86 -2.40 -4.72
N MET A 136 20.77 -1.94 -5.33
CA MET A 136 19.58 -2.75 -5.58
C MET A 136 19.57 -3.36 -6.99
N HIS A 137 20.11 -2.67 -7.98
CA HIS A 137 20.13 -3.15 -9.37
C HIS A 137 21.07 -4.35 -9.54
N LEU A 138 22.30 -4.30 -9.01
CA LEU A 138 23.26 -5.37 -9.21
C LEU A 138 22.79 -6.72 -8.61
N PRO A 139 22.33 -6.79 -7.34
CA PRO A 139 21.78 -8.03 -6.80
C PRO A 139 20.54 -8.51 -7.56
N LEU A 140 19.66 -7.60 -8.00
CA LEU A 140 18.47 -7.97 -8.77
C LEU A 140 18.84 -8.58 -10.14
N THR A 141 19.82 -8.02 -10.83
CA THR A 141 20.33 -8.58 -12.09
C THR A 141 20.92 -9.98 -11.88
N ILE A 142 21.68 -10.18 -10.80
CA ILE A 142 22.26 -11.49 -10.45
C ILE A 142 21.13 -12.50 -10.19
N VAL A 143 20.14 -12.15 -9.37
CA VAL A 143 19.01 -13.04 -9.05
C VAL A 143 18.22 -13.41 -10.31
N ASN A 144 17.95 -12.45 -11.20
CA ASN A 144 17.25 -12.72 -12.45
C ASN A 144 18.04 -13.66 -13.36
N SER A 145 19.35 -13.46 -13.49
CA SER A 145 20.22 -14.38 -14.25
C SER A 145 20.18 -15.80 -13.67
N CYS A 146 20.25 -15.95 -12.35
CA CYS A 146 20.15 -17.26 -11.71
C CYS A 146 18.77 -17.92 -11.93
N LEU A 147 17.69 -17.15 -11.98
CA LEU A 147 16.36 -17.68 -12.29
C LEU A 147 16.28 -18.19 -13.73
N GLU A 148 16.85 -17.46 -14.69
CA GLU A 148 16.94 -17.88 -16.09
C GLU A 148 17.76 -19.18 -16.23
N ASP A 149 18.90 -19.28 -15.55
CA ASP A 149 19.74 -20.50 -15.54
C ASP A 149 18.98 -21.71 -14.98
N LEU A 150 18.22 -21.51 -13.89
CA LEU A 150 17.43 -22.57 -13.27
C LEU A 150 16.28 -23.04 -14.18
N ASP A 151 15.65 -22.12 -14.91
CA ASP A 151 14.60 -22.48 -15.87
C ASP A 151 15.17 -23.26 -17.06
N GLY A 152 16.35 -22.86 -17.56
CA GLY A 152 17.11 -23.61 -18.56
C GLY A 152 17.45 -25.03 -18.10
N LEU A 153 17.94 -25.19 -16.86
CA LEU A 153 18.26 -26.49 -16.27
C LEU A 153 17.02 -27.39 -16.15
N LYS A 154 15.88 -26.80 -15.74
CA LYS A 154 14.60 -27.51 -15.68
C LYS A 154 14.16 -28.00 -17.06
N GLY A 155 14.30 -27.17 -18.10
CA GLY A 155 14.02 -27.56 -19.47
C GLY A 155 14.88 -28.74 -19.94
N ALA A 156 16.19 -28.70 -19.66
CA ALA A 156 17.10 -29.80 -19.99
C ALA A 156 16.75 -31.11 -19.28
N ALA A 157 16.37 -31.04 -18.00
CA ALA A 157 15.91 -32.21 -17.24
C ALA A 157 14.64 -32.83 -17.83
N GLN A 158 13.68 -31.99 -18.26
CA GLN A 158 12.45 -32.46 -18.91
C GLN A 158 12.73 -33.15 -20.25
N GLU A 159 13.65 -32.62 -21.05
CA GLU A 159 14.05 -33.27 -22.31
C GLU A 159 14.72 -34.62 -22.06
N PHE A 160 15.53 -34.75 -21.01
CA PHE A 160 16.12 -36.03 -20.62
C PHE A 160 15.04 -37.07 -20.24
N VAL A 161 14.04 -36.67 -19.45
CA VAL A 161 12.89 -37.52 -19.12
C VAL A 161 12.16 -37.97 -20.39
N ARG A 162 11.89 -37.04 -21.32
CA ARG A 162 11.23 -37.35 -22.60
C ARG A 162 12.02 -38.38 -23.42
N ARG A 163 13.36 -38.28 -23.43
CA ARG A 163 14.23 -39.24 -24.12
C ARG A 163 14.21 -40.62 -23.46
N LEU A 164 14.20 -40.68 -22.14
CA LEU A 164 14.06 -41.93 -21.40
C LEU A 164 12.72 -42.62 -21.72
N ASP A 165 11.62 -41.87 -21.72
CA ASP A 165 10.30 -42.40 -22.05
C ASP A 165 10.25 -42.95 -23.49
N ALA A 166 10.82 -42.23 -24.45
CA ALA A 166 10.91 -42.70 -25.84
C ALA A 166 11.71 -44.00 -25.95
N SER A 167 12.86 -44.08 -25.27
CA SER A 167 13.69 -45.29 -25.23
C SER A 167 12.95 -46.47 -24.59
N MET A 168 12.25 -46.23 -23.48
CA MET A 168 11.45 -47.24 -22.80
C MET A 168 10.29 -47.76 -23.68
N CYS A 169 9.62 -46.88 -24.43
CA CYS A 169 8.62 -47.28 -25.42
C CYS A 169 9.20 -48.15 -26.53
N ASN A 170 10.38 -47.80 -27.04
CA ASN A 170 11.08 -48.60 -28.06
C ASN A 170 11.45 -50.00 -27.53
N LEU A 171 12.03 -50.08 -26.33
CA LEU A 171 12.36 -51.36 -25.68
C LEU A 171 11.11 -52.23 -25.45
N LYS A 172 9.99 -51.62 -25.03
CA LYS A 172 8.72 -52.33 -24.89
C LYS A 172 8.21 -52.87 -26.22
N ALA A 173 8.36 -52.12 -27.31
CA ALA A 173 7.99 -52.57 -28.65
C ALA A 173 8.88 -53.73 -29.12
N GLN A 174 10.20 -53.60 -28.93
CA GLN A 174 11.16 -54.67 -29.24
C GLN A 174 10.88 -55.94 -28.45
N LYS A 175 10.57 -55.82 -27.14
CA LYS A 175 10.16 -56.95 -26.29
C LYS A 175 8.94 -57.65 -26.84
N ARG A 176 7.86 -56.92 -27.17
CA ARG A 176 6.63 -57.49 -27.74
C ARG A 176 6.88 -58.23 -29.05
N MET A 177 7.72 -57.65 -29.91
CA MET A 177 8.11 -58.28 -31.18
C MET A 177 8.84 -59.60 -30.95
N LEU A 178 9.82 -59.62 -30.04
CA LEU A 178 10.54 -60.84 -29.69
C LEU A 178 9.62 -61.90 -29.04
N GLU A 179 8.70 -61.48 -28.16
CA GLU A 179 7.71 -62.37 -27.56
C GLU A 179 6.80 -63.01 -28.61
N ALA A 180 6.37 -62.25 -29.63
CA ALA A 180 5.60 -62.77 -30.75
C ALA A 180 6.40 -63.78 -31.58
N MET A 181 7.65 -63.45 -31.92
CA MET A 181 8.55 -64.38 -32.63
C MET A 181 8.77 -65.69 -31.86
N VAL A 182 8.93 -65.62 -30.53
CA VAL A 182 9.06 -66.82 -29.68
C VAL A 182 7.77 -67.63 -29.67
N ALA A 183 6.60 -66.98 -29.64
CA ALA A 183 5.31 -67.67 -29.70
C ALA A 183 5.11 -68.40 -31.04
N ASP A 184 5.52 -67.79 -32.16
CA ASP A 184 5.44 -68.39 -33.49
C ASP A 184 6.37 -69.61 -33.66
N LEU A 185 7.51 -69.62 -32.95
CA LEU A 185 8.47 -70.73 -32.95
C LEU A 185 8.04 -71.90 -32.04
N GLN A 186 7.08 -71.70 -31.14
CA GLN A 186 6.52 -72.79 -30.32
C GLN A 186 5.58 -73.64 -31.18
N PRO A 187 5.80 -74.96 -31.32
CA PRO A 187 4.93 -75.79 -32.15
C PRO A 187 3.50 -75.77 -31.62
N SER A 188 2.57 -75.39 -32.49
CA SER A 188 1.12 -75.44 -32.23
C SER A 188 0.76 -76.80 -31.63
N LYS A 189 0.33 -76.82 -30.37
CA LYS A 189 -0.36 -77.98 -29.79
C LYS A 189 -1.78 -78.03 -30.38
N ALA A 190 -1.89 -78.26 -31.68
CA ALA A 190 -3.16 -78.59 -32.29
C ALA A 190 -3.54 -80.03 -31.88
N PRO A 191 -4.79 -80.28 -31.47
CA PRO A 191 -5.23 -81.61 -31.03
C PRO A 191 -5.20 -82.57 -32.22
N LYS A 192 -4.69 -83.79 -31.99
CA LYS A 192 -4.67 -84.88 -32.97
C LYS A 192 -6.10 -85.22 -33.40
N PHE A 193 -6.58 -84.63 -34.50
CA PHE A 193 -7.78 -85.12 -35.18
C PHE A 193 -7.42 -86.34 -36.01
N GLY A 194 -7.76 -87.51 -35.47
CA GLY A 194 -7.76 -88.76 -36.20
C GLY A 194 -8.89 -88.80 -37.22
N ARG A 195 -8.50 -88.92 -38.50
CA ARG A 195 -9.16 -89.59 -39.63
C ARG A 195 -10.70 -89.62 -39.71
N GLY A 196 -11.19 -89.10 -40.83
CA GLY A 196 -12.23 -89.77 -41.62
C GLY A 196 -13.40 -88.87 -42.02
N GLY A 197 -13.41 -88.37 -43.24
CA GLY A 197 -14.55 -87.63 -43.78
C GLY A 197 -14.32 -87.16 -45.21
N MET A 198 -14.84 -87.94 -46.15
CA MET A 198 -14.64 -87.88 -47.60
C MET A 198 -15.15 -86.58 -48.23
N LEU A 199 -14.43 -86.10 -49.26
CA LEU A 199 -14.78 -84.96 -50.11
C LEU A 199 -16.18 -85.06 -50.71
N ALA A 200 -16.87 -83.93 -50.77
CA ALA A 200 -17.82 -83.61 -51.83
C ALA A 200 -17.68 -82.13 -52.20
N ILE A 201 -17.06 -81.88 -53.35
CA ILE A 201 -17.16 -80.60 -54.07
C ILE A 201 -18.29 -80.76 -55.09
N PRO A 202 -19.11 -79.73 -55.28
CA PRO A 202 -19.53 -79.43 -56.63
C PRO A 202 -19.21 -77.97 -56.99
N THR A 203 -18.41 -77.86 -58.04
CA THR A 203 -18.22 -76.73 -58.94
C THR A 203 -19.48 -76.50 -59.77
N ASN A 204 -19.93 -75.25 -59.86
CA ASN A 204 -20.38 -74.61 -61.11
C ASN A 204 -20.69 -73.13 -60.77
N ASP A 205 -19.88 -72.16 -61.18
CA ASP A 205 -19.62 -71.66 -62.54
C ASP A 205 -20.80 -70.86 -63.13
N GLY A 206 -20.46 -69.66 -63.59
CA GLY A 206 -21.30 -68.77 -64.38
C GLY A 206 -22.30 -67.89 -63.61
N THR A 207 -22.08 -66.58 -63.57
CA THR A 207 -22.82 -65.61 -64.41
C THR A 207 -22.37 -64.17 -64.11
N HIS A 208 -21.71 -63.57 -65.10
CA HIS A 208 -21.78 -62.18 -65.57
C HIS A 208 -22.23 -61.02 -64.64
N ARG A 209 -21.29 -60.07 -64.49
CA ARG A 209 -21.29 -58.68 -65.03
C ARG A 209 -22.26 -57.61 -64.48
N ALA A 210 -21.64 -56.49 -64.07
CA ALA A 210 -22.14 -55.09 -63.94
C ALA A 210 -23.20 -54.85 -62.85
N GLY A 211 -22.91 -54.15 -61.74
CA GLY A 211 -22.74 -52.67 -61.60
C GLY A 211 -24.11 -52.03 -61.28
N PRO A 212 -24.24 -50.92 -60.53
CA PRO A 212 -23.25 -50.06 -59.88
C PRO A 212 -23.03 -50.32 -58.37
#